data_AF-Q8GSR9-F1
#
_entry.id   AF-Q8GSR9-F1
#
_cell.length_a   1.000
_cell.length_b   1.000
_cell.length_c   1.000
_cell.angle_alpha   90.00
_cell.angle_beta   90.00
_cell.angle_gamma   90.00
#
_symmetry.space_group_name_H-M   'P 1'
#
loop_
_entity.id
_entity.type
_entity.pdbx_description
1 polymer ?
#
loop_
_entity_poly.entity_id
_entity_poly.type
_entity_poly.pdbx_seq_one_letter_code
_entity_poly.pdbx_strand_id
1 'polypeptide(L)'
;PRFKELIVKLNEEAEASGGALPPVTCVVADSVMSFGLRAARELGLRCATLWTASACGYMGYCHYKDLLDRGLFPLKEEAQLSNGYLDTTIDWIPAMPKDIRLRDLPTFLRATDPDDIMFNFFVHETAAMSQASAVVINTWDELDSPLLDAMSKLL
;
A
#
# COMPACT_ATOMS: atom_id res chain seq x y z
N PRO A 1 17.32 3.32 -8.24
CA PRO A 1 18.37 3.63 -9.24
C PRO A 1 17.78 4.05 -10.60
N ARG A 2 17.20 3.14 -11.40
CA ARG A 2 16.76 3.45 -12.77
C ARG A 2 15.67 4.52 -12.91
N PHE A 3 14.65 4.50 -12.04
CA PHE A 3 13.58 5.51 -12.11
C PHE A 3 14.10 6.92 -11.74
N LYS A 4 15.00 7.00 -10.75
CA LYS A 4 15.68 8.25 -10.40
C LYS A 4 16.55 8.76 -11.54
N GLU A 5 17.34 7.89 -12.15
CA GLU A 5 18.17 8.21 -13.32
C GLU A 5 17.33 8.72 -14.49
N LEU A 6 16.13 8.14 -14.71
CA LEU A 6 15.19 8.64 -15.72
C LEU A 6 14.75 10.08 -15.43
N ILE A 7 14.37 10.40 -14.18
CA ILE A 7 13.96 11.77 -13.81
C ILE A 7 15.12 12.75 -14.02
N VAL A 8 16.34 12.37 -13.63
CA VAL A 8 17.55 13.19 -13.84
C VAL A 8 17.77 13.46 -15.33
N LYS A 9 17.73 12.42 -16.17
CA LYS A 9 17.87 12.55 -17.63
C LYS A 9 16.82 13.47 -18.24
N LEU A 10 15.57 13.35 -17.82
CA LEU A 10 14.49 14.23 -18.30
C LEU A 10 14.71 15.69 -17.92
N ASN A 11 15.24 15.94 -16.71
CA ASN A 11 15.56 17.30 -16.26
C ASN A 11 16.77 17.88 -17.02
N GLU A 12 17.79 17.08 -17.30
CA GLU A 12 18.94 17.48 -18.13
C GLU A 12 18.51 17.80 -19.57
N GLU A 13 17.62 17.00 -20.15
CA GLU A 13 17.04 17.27 -21.48
C GLU A 13 16.19 18.56 -21.48
N ALA A 14 15.44 18.82 -20.41
CA ALA A 14 14.71 20.06 -20.23
C ALA A 14 15.63 21.28 -20.18
N GLU A 15 16.73 21.22 -19.43
CA GLU A 15 17.74 22.27 -19.36
C GLU A 15 18.41 22.51 -20.73
N ALA A 16 18.85 21.45 -21.39
CA ALA A 16 19.49 21.52 -22.71
C ALA A 16 18.56 22.06 -23.82
N SER A 17 17.25 21.93 -23.65
CA SER A 17 16.25 22.41 -24.62
C SER A 17 16.10 23.93 -24.67
N GLY A 18 16.74 24.68 -23.75
CA GLY A 18 16.62 26.14 -23.70
C GLY A 18 15.18 26.62 -23.40
N GLY A 19 14.37 25.79 -22.73
CA GLY A 19 12.99 26.10 -22.38
C GLY A 19 11.91 25.49 -23.30
N ALA A 20 12.30 24.70 -24.30
CA ALA A 20 11.32 24.00 -25.16
C ALA A 20 10.65 22.80 -24.47
N LEU A 21 11.31 22.18 -23.48
CA LEU A 21 10.80 21.08 -22.67
C LEU A 21 10.72 21.49 -21.19
N PRO A 22 9.61 21.19 -20.48
CA PRO A 22 9.51 21.47 -19.05
C PRO A 22 10.25 20.40 -18.23
N PRO A 23 10.88 20.78 -17.09
CA PRO A 23 11.43 19.81 -16.15
C PRO A 23 10.32 19.06 -15.41
N VAL A 24 10.67 17.92 -14.81
CA VAL A 24 9.77 17.17 -13.94
C VAL A 24 9.49 17.96 -12.66
N THR A 25 8.21 18.20 -12.36
CA THR A 25 7.77 18.99 -11.20
C THR A 25 7.16 18.15 -10.08
N CYS A 26 6.65 16.97 -10.39
CA CYS A 26 6.11 16.02 -9.42
C CYS A 26 6.10 14.60 -9.99
N VAL A 27 5.84 13.62 -9.11
CA VAL A 27 5.64 12.22 -9.46
C VAL A 27 4.25 11.78 -9.01
N VAL A 28 3.55 11.02 -9.85
CA VAL A 28 2.39 10.23 -9.46
C VAL A 28 2.76 8.77 -9.69
N ALA A 29 2.84 8.00 -8.62
CA ALA A 29 3.22 6.59 -8.66
C ALA A 29 2.08 5.70 -8.18
N ASP A 30 2.11 4.41 -8.51
CA ASP A 30 1.29 3.44 -7.80
C ASP A 30 1.77 3.36 -6.33
N SER A 31 0.83 3.21 -5.39
CA SER A 31 1.11 3.17 -3.96
C SER A 31 1.97 1.98 -3.52
N VAL A 32 1.98 0.87 -4.28
CA VAL A 32 2.90 -0.26 -4.01
C VAL A 32 4.24 -0.14 -4.72
N MET A 33 4.53 1.02 -5.32
CA MET A 33 5.78 1.31 -6.00
C MET A 33 6.58 2.34 -5.20
N SER A 34 6.86 2.06 -3.91
CA SER A 34 7.58 2.95 -2.98
C SER A 34 8.95 3.43 -3.49
N PHE A 35 9.56 2.74 -4.45
CA PHE A 35 10.78 3.21 -5.09
C PHE A 35 10.56 4.54 -5.85
N GLY A 36 9.37 4.77 -6.40
CA GLY A 36 9.00 6.01 -7.09
C GLY A 36 8.90 7.16 -6.11
N LEU A 37 8.23 6.90 -4.97
CA LEU A 37 8.12 7.83 -3.85
C LEU A 37 9.50 8.22 -3.30
N ARG A 38 10.38 7.24 -3.06
CA ARG A 38 11.75 7.49 -2.59
C ARG A 38 12.56 8.32 -3.59
N ALA A 39 12.52 7.95 -4.87
CA ALA A 39 13.23 8.69 -5.92
C ALA A 39 12.78 10.15 -6.02
N ALA A 40 11.46 10.40 -5.95
CA ALA A 40 10.91 11.75 -5.95
C ALA A 40 11.41 12.57 -4.75
N ARG A 41 11.34 11.99 -3.54
CA ARG A 41 11.82 12.64 -2.31
C ARG A 41 13.32 12.96 -2.35
N GLU A 42 14.15 12.03 -2.82
CA GLU A 42 15.59 12.24 -2.96
C GLU A 42 15.95 13.37 -3.94
N LEU A 43 15.06 13.67 -4.89
CA LEU A 43 15.21 14.75 -5.85
C LEU A 43 14.48 16.04 -5.42
N GLY A 44 13.91 16.07 -4.22
CA GLY A 44 13.16 17.23 -3.71
C GLY A 44 11.80 17.44 -4.39
N LEU A 45 11.26 16.43 -5.07
CA LEU A 45 9.97 16.48 -5.74
C LEU A 45 8.83 16.04 -4.81
N ARG A 46 7.63 16.60 -5.05
CA ARG A 46 6.40 16.07 -4.45
C ARG A 46 6.01 14.78 -5.14
N CYS A 47 5.46 13.84 -4.37
CA CYS A 47 4.96 12.58 -4.89
C CYS A 47 3.57 12.29 -4.35
N ALA A 48 2.57 12.25 -5.21
CA ALA A 48 1.30 11.62 -4.89
C ALA A 48 1.38 10.13 -5.24
N THR A 49 0.62 9.30 -4.55
CA THR A 49 0.47 7.89 -4.91
C THR A 49 -0.97 7.55 -5.23
N LEU A 50 -1.19 6.56 -6.09
CA LEU A 50 -2.50 6.03 -6.44
C LEU A 50 -2.65 4.65 -5.80
N TRP A 51 -3.57 4.50 -4.85
CA TRP A 51 -3.96 3.20 -4.32
C TRP A 51 -5.02 2.59 -5.23
N THR A 52 -4.68 1.44 -5.82
CA THR A 52 -5.47 0.83 -6.90
C THR A 52 -6.51 -0.18 -6.40
N ALA A 53 -6.47 -0.58 -5.13
CA ALA A 53 -7.51 -1.40 -4.51
C ALA A 53 -8.55 -0.53 -3.77
N SER A 54 -9.51 -1.17 -3.09
CA SER A 54 -10.53 -0.47 -2.29
C SER A 54 -9.96 0.06 -0.97
N ALA A 55 -10.71 0.95 -0.29
CA ALA A 55 -10.35 1.44 1.05
C ALA A 55 -10.34 0.28 2.06
N CYS A 56 -11.33 -0.60 1.97
CA CYS A 56 -11.38 -1.88 2.72
C CYS A 56 -10.14 -2.75 2.45
N GLY A 57 -9.69 -2.84 1.18
CA GLY A 57 -8.47 -3.54 0.81
C GLY A 57 -7.23 -2.92 1.46
N TYR A 58 -7.11 -1.59 1.45
CA TYR A 58 -6.02 -0.87 2.14
C TYR A 58 -6.01 -1.21 3.64
N MET A 59 -7.16 -1.12 4.31
CA MET A 59 -7.28 -1.47 5.73
C MET A 59 -6.87 -2.93 5.99
N GLY A 60 -7.19 -3.85 5.09
CA GLY A 60 -6.70 -5.23 5.19
C GLY A 60 -5.18 -5.33 5.13
N TYR A 61 -4.54 -4.65 4.18
CA TYR A 61 -3.08 -4.69 4.01
C TYR A 61 -2.30 -3.94 5.10
N CYS A 62 -2.76 -2.76 5.52
CA CYS A 62 -2.03 -1.96 6.51
C CYS A 62 -1.97 -2.64 7.89
N HIS A 63 -2.90 -3.55 8.17
CA HIS A 63 -2.96 -4.35 9.39
C HIS A 63 -2.30 -5.74 9.28
N TYR A 64 -1.52 -6.00 8.21
CA TYR A 64 -0.74 -7.25 8.12
C TYR A 64 0.24 -7.41 9.27
N LYS A 65 0.88 -6.32 9.72
CA LYS A 65 1.76 -6.37 10.88
C LYS A 65 1.01 -6.79 12.15
N ASP A 66 -0.24 -6.37 12.34
CA ASP A 66 -1.06 -6.81 13.47
C ASP A 66 -1.42 -8.29 13.37
N LEU A 67 -1.61 -8.85 12.17
CA LEU A 67 -1.80 -10.30 12.00
C LEU A 67 -0.59 -11.10 12.48
N LEU A 68 0.62 -10.62 12.19
CA LEU A 68 1.86 -11.19 12.69
C LEU A 68 1.94 -11.07 14.22
N ASP A 69 1.74 -9.86 14.75
CA ASP A 69 1.87 -9.58 16.19
C ASP A 69 0.80 -10.35 17.02
N ARG A 70 -0.32 -10.74 16.40
CA ARG A 70 -1.39 -11.58 17.00
C ARG A 70 -1.22 -13.08 16.76
N GLY A 71 -0.19 -13.52 16.03
CA GLY A 71 0.05 -14.93 15.72
C GLY A 71 -0.99 -15.55 14.78
N LEU A 72 -1.60 -14.73 13.91
CA LEU A 72 -2.51 -15.17 12.84
C LEU A 72 -1.78 -15.40 11.51
N PHE A 73 -0.56 -14.89 11.38
CA PHE A 73 0.36 -15.13 10.27
C PHE A 73 1.75 -15.53 10.81
N PRO A 74 2.49 -16.45 10.13
CA PRO A 74 2.01 -17.30 9.05
C PRO A 74 0.97 -18.32 9.54
N LEU A 75 0.27 -18.94 8.61
CA LEU A 75 -0.53 -20.13 8.93
C LEU A 75 0.40 -21.24 9.43
N LYS A 76 -0.07 -22.00 10.42
CA LYS A 76 0.69 -23.11 11.01
C LYS A 76 0.80 -24.29 10.06
N GLU A 77 -0.27 -24.59 9.32
CA GLU A 77 -0.38 -25.76 8.44
C GLU A 77 -1.30 -25.47 7.26
N GLU A 78 -1.06 -26.13 6.12
CA GLU A 78 -1.92 -26.01 4.92
C GLU A 78 -3.39 -26.40 5.20
N ALA A 79 -3.62 -27.31 6.15
CA ALA A 79 -4.98 -27.70 6.56
C ALA A 79 -5.82 -26.51 7.03
N GLN A 80 -5.21 -25.43 7.52
CA GLN A 80 -5.91 -24.21 7.91
C GLN A 80 -6.61 -23.49 6.75
N LEU A 81 -6.25 -23.79 5.49
CA LEU A 81 -6.90 -23.26 4.31
C LEU A 81 -8.32 -23.85 4.09
N SER A 82 -8.62 -25.01 4.66
CA SER A 82 -9.88 -25.73 4.42
C SER A 82 -10.60 -26.22 5.68
N ASN A 83 -9.96 -26.21 6.85
CA ASN A 83 -10.53 -26.74 8.11
C ASN A 83 -11.40 -25.74 8.89
N GLY A 84 -11.75 -24.60 8.30
CA GLY A 84 -12.52 -23.53 8.94
C GLY A 84 -11.70 -22.53 9.75
N TYR A 85 -10.37 -22.67 9.85
CA TYR A 85 -9.54 -21.68 10.54
C TYR A 85 -9.69 -20.27 9.96
N LEU A 86 -9.83 -20.15 8.63
CA LEU A 86 -10.07 -18.86 7.98
C LEU A 86 -11.44 -18.24 8.28
N ASP A 87 -12.34 -18.94 8.98
CA ASP A 87 -13.59 -18.38 9.52
C ASP A 87 -13.39 -17.60 10.84
N THR A 88 -12.16 -17.52 11.34
CA THR A 88 -11.80 -16.68 12.50
C THR A 88 -12.22 -15.22 12.24
N THR A 89 -13.06 -14.67 13.12
CA THR A 89 -13.54 -13.28 13.05
C THR A 89 -12.41 -12.28 13.30
N ILE A 90 -12.38 -11.20 12.52
CA ILE A 90 -11.45 -10.08 12.64
C ILE A 90 -12.25 -8.81 12.95
N ASP A 91 -12.44 -8.52 14.23
CA ASP A 91 -13.29 -7.41 14.71
C ASP A 91 -12.50 -6.16 15.18
N TRP A 92 -11.17 -6.25 15.18
CA TRP A 92 -10.27 -5.26 15.75
C TRP A 92 -9.73 -4.23 14.73
N ILE A 93 -9.95 -4.44 13.43
CA ILE A 93 -9.57 -3.44 12.42
C ILE A 93 -10.53 -2.24 12.49
N PRO A 94 -10.02 -0.99 12.58
CA PRO A 94 -10.86 0.21 12.58
C PRO A 94 -11.71 0.32 11.32
N ALA A 95 -12.95 0.82 11.46
CA ALA A 95 -13.91 1.08 10.37
C ALA A 95 -14.33 -0.10 9.47
N MET A 96 -13.71 -1.27 9.60
CA MET A 96 -14.13 -2.49 8.91
C MET A 96 -15.39 -3.09 9.54
N PRO A 97 -16.23 -3.82 8.77
CA PRO A 97 -17.35 -4.58 9.32
C PRO A 97 -16.88 -5.54 10.42
N LYS A 98 -17.68 -5.72 11.48
CA LYS A 98 -17.29 -6.50 12.66
C LYS A 98 -17.40 -8.00 12.51
N ASP A 99 -17.98 -8.45 11.40
CA ASP A 99 -18.21 -9.83 11.04
C ASP A 99 -17.30 -10.32 9.90
N ILE A 100 -16.31 -9.52 9.48
CA ILE A 100 -15.29 -9.99 8.54
C ILE A 100 -14.50 -11.14 9.16
N ARG A 101 -14.06 -12.06 8.32
CA ARG A 101 -13.25 -13.20 8.72
C ARG A 101 -11.87 -13.11 8.08
N LEU A 102 -10.95 -13.92 8.59
CA LEU A 102 -9.60 -14.02 8.05
C LEU A 102 -9.59 -14.35 6.54
N ARG A 103 -10.57 -15.12 6.04
CA ARG A 103 -10.75 -15.38 4.59
C ARG A 103 -11.15 -14.16 3.76
N ASP A 104 -11.77 -13.16 4.37
CA ASP A 104 -12.29 -11.97 3.69
C ASP A 104 -11.20 -10.89 3.52
N LEU A 105 -10.08 -11.02 4.24
CA LEU A 105 -8.87 -10.19 4.08
C LEU A 105 -8.07 -10.59 2.82
N PRO A 106 -7.12 -9.75 2.35
CA PRO A 106 -6.39 -10.04 1.12
C PRO A 106 -5.61 -11.36 1.18
N THR A 107 -5.54 -12.05 0.05
CA THR A 107 -5.18 -13.48 0.00
C THR A 107 -3.73 -13.78 0.36
N PHE A 108 -2.84 -12.79 0.37
CA PHE A 108 -1.41 -13.00 0.67
C PHE A 108 -1.14 -13.40 2.13
N LEU A 109 -2.12 -13.26 3.04
CA LEU A 109 -2.02 -13.85 4.39
C LEU A 109 -2.13 -15.39 4.39
N ARG A 110 -2.58 -16.00 3.29
CA ARG A 110 -2.85 -17.44 3.19
C ARG A 110 -1.58 -18.23 2.87
N ALA A 111 -0.51 -17.95 3.61
CA ALA A 111 0.79 -18.59 3.46
C ALA A 111 1.26 -19.20 4.78
N THR A 112 2.03 -20.28 4.69
CA THR A 112 2.69 -20.95 5.83
C THR A 112 4.15 -20.52 5.99
N ASP A 113 4.71 -19.85 4.99
CA ASP A 113 6.07 -19.33 5.00
C ASP A 113 6.12 -17.96 5.71
N PRO A 114 6.86 -17.80 6.83
CA PRO A 114 7.04 -16.50 7.46
C PRO A 114 7.73 -15.47 6.54
N ASP A 115 8.51 -15.94 5.56
CA ASP A 115 9.22 -15.11 4.58
C ASP A 115 8.43 -14.93 3.27
N ASP A 116 7.09 -15.17 3.28
CA ASP A 116 6.24 -14.98 2.11
C ASP A 116 6.45 -13.59 1.50
N ILE A 117 6.82 -13.59 0.21
CA ILE A 117 7.24 -12.38 -0.49
C ILE A 117 6.12 -11.35 -0.51
N MET A 118 4.89 -11.77 -0.79
CA MET A 118 3.78 -10.85 -0.97
C MET A 118 3.26 -10.31 0.36
N PHE A 119 3.23 -11.13 1.41
CA PHE A 119 2.91 -10.67 2.75
C PHE A 119 3.89 -9.58 3.20
N ASN A 120 5.19 -9.87 3.15
CA ASN A 120 6.24 -8.94 3.59
C ASN A 120 6.30 -7.69 2.68
N PHE A 121 6.05 -7.84 1.38
CA PHE A 121 5.93 -6.72 0.44
C PHE A 121 4.87 -5.72 0.90
N PHE A 122 3.64 -6.17 1.23
CA PHE A 122 2.58 -5.26 1.67
C PHE A 122 2.83 -4.64 3.04
N VAL A 123 3.49 -5.36 3.97
CA VAL A 123 3.94 -4.78 5.25
C VAL A 123 4.88 -3.58 5.01
N HIS A 124 5.80 -3.69 4.04
CA HIS A 124 6.72 -2.61 3.71
C HIS A 124 6.08 -1.47 2.92
N GLU A 125 5.31 -1.80 1.87
CA GLU A 125 4.75 -0.79 0.97
C GLU A 125 3.67 0.06 1.66
N THR A 126 2.79 -0.54 2.47
CA THR A 126 1.76 0.23 3.19
C THR A 126 2.36 1.17 4.23
N ALA A 127 3.46 0.79 4.90
CA ALA A 127 4.17 1.67 5.82
C ALA A 127 4.83 2.86 5.10
N ALA A 128 5.35 2.64 3.88
CA ALA A 128 5.99 3.69 3.09
C ALA A 128 4.99 4.75 2.57
N MET A 129 3.71 4.41 2.40
CA MET A 129 2.69 5.32 1.85
C MET A 129 2.50 6.60 2.68
N SER A 130 2.72 6.56 4.00
CA SER A 130 2.69 7.74 4.89
C SER A 130 3.71 8.83 4.53
N GLN A 131 4.69 8.50 3.67
CA GLN A 131 5.69 9.44 3.19
C GLN A 131 5.25 10.19 1.92
N ALA A 132 4.11 9.83 1.33
CA ALA A 132 3.56 10.49 0.16
C ALA A 132 3.03 11.88 0.50
N SER A 133 3.04 12.78 -0.49
CA SER A 133 2.43 14.10 -0.36
C SER A 133 0.89 14.04 -0.40
N ALA A 134 0.34 13.00 -1.02
CA ALA A 134 -1.09 12.70 -1.09
C ALA A 134 -1.28 11.25 -1.51
N VAL A 135 -2.38 10.63 -1.06
CA VAL A 135 -2.83 9.32 -1.57
C VAL A 135 -4.16 9.51 -2.28
N VAL A 136 -4.18 9.17 -3.56
CA VAL A 136 -5.37 9.12 -4.40
C VAL A 136 -5.94 7.71 -4.32
N ILE A 137 -7.25 7.60 -4.17
CA ILE A 137 -7.96 6.33 -4.18
C ILE A 137 -9.18 6.45 -5.09
N ASN A 138 -9.44 5.43 -5.89
CA ASN A 138 -10.58 5.40 -6.81
C ASN A 138 -11.84 4.90 -6.09
N THR A 139 -12.45 5.78 -5.30
CA THR A 139 -13.71 5.54 -4.58
C THR A 139 -14.46 6.87 -4.41
N TRP A 140 -15.56 6.87 -3.67
CA TRP A 140 -16.35 8.07 -3.33
C TRP A 140 -16.87 7.97 -1.89
N ASP A 141 -17.24 9.12 -1.31
CA ASP A 141 -17.52 9.24 0.12
C ASP A 141 -18.70 8.37 0.56
N GLU A 142 -19.78 8.30 -0.22
CA GLU A 142 -20.96 7.49 0.12
C GLU A 142 -20.67 5.98 0.16
N LEU A 143 -19.59 5.51 -0.48
CA LEU A 143 -19.18 4.11 -0.43
C LEU A 143 -18.30 3.80 0.79
N ASP A 144 -17.30 4.65 1.05
CA ASP A 144 -16.18 4.30 1.93
C ASP A 144 -15.88 5.33 3.04
N SER A 145 -16.73 6.35 3.28
CA SER A 145 -16.40 7.46 4.20
C SER A 145 -15.80 7.04 5.56
N PRO A 146 -16.35 6.06 6.31
CA PRO A 146 -15.73 5.61 7.56
C PRO A 146 -14.33 4.99 7.38
N LEU A 147 -14.12 4.28 6.27
CA LEU A 147 -12.84 3.66 5.91
C LEU A 147 -11.84 4.74 5.45
N LEU A 148 -12.27 5.74 4.70
CA LEU A 148 -11.46 6.89 4.29
C LEU A 148 -10.99 7.70 5.51
N ASP A 149 -11.87 7.91 6.49
CA ASP A 149 -11.53 8.56 7.75
C ASP A 149 -10.52 7.74 8.57
N ALA A 150 -10.60 6.42 8.54
CA ALA A 150 -9.62 5.56 9.20
C ALA A 150 -8.28 5.55 8.45
N MET A 151 -8.31 5.42 7.13
CA MET A 151 -7.15 5.44 6.25
C MET A 151 -6.37 6.76 6.38
N SER A 152 -7.05 7.91 6.41
CA SER A 152 -6.38 9.21 6.55
C SER A 152 -5.60 9.39 7.86
N LYS A 153 -5.94 8.64 8.93
CA LYS A 153 -5.22 8.68 10.21
C LYS A 153 -3.96 7.81 10.21
N LEU A 154 -3.81 6.93 9.23
CA LEU A 154 -2.66 6.04 9.05
C LEU A 154 -1.64 6.59 8.05
N LEU A 155 -2.03 7.63 7.28
CA LEU A 155 -1.22 8.27 6.24
C LEU A 155 -0.53 9.55 6.74
#